data_AF-A0AA43JQT9-F1
#
_entry.id   AF-A0AA43JQT9-F1
#
_cell.length_a   1.000
_cell.length_b   1.000
_cell.length_c   1.000
_cell.angle_alpha   90.00
_cell.angle_beta   90.00
_cell.angle_gamma   90.00
#
_symmetry.space_group_name_H-M   'P 1'
#
loop_
_entity.id
_entity.type
_entity.pdbx_description
1 polymer ?
#
loop_
_entity_poly.entity_id
_entity_poly.type
_entity_poly.pdbx_seq_one_letter_code
_entity_poly.pdbx_strand_id
1 'polypeptide(L)' 'MAIYRTLYYGDVSVGVGGRITIPQEMRDDMGIDEGDTLTVRVEENPNGGRQMVVWRAEQQSEE' A
#
# COMPACT_ATOMS: atom_id res chain seq x y z
N MET A 1 -14.01 15.36 5.27
CA MET A 1 -12.79 15.14 4.48
C MET A 1 -11.67 14.89 5.48
N ALA A 2 -11.23 13.63 5.62
CA ALA A 2 -10.11 13.32 6.49
C ALA A 2 -8.82 13.70 5.78
N ILE A 3 -7.98 14.52 6.43
CA ILE A 3 -6.63 14.82 5.93
C ILE A 3 -5.76 13.66 6.39
N TYR A 4 -5.52 12.68 5.51
CA TYR A 4 -4.50 11.68 5.75
C TYR A 4 -3.14 12.35 5.55
N ARG A 5 -2.39 12.49 6.63
CA ARG A 5 -1.02 13.02 6.57
C ARG A 5 -0.08 11.86 6.23
N THR A 6 0.80 12.06 5.25
CA THR A 6 1.89 11.12 4.97
C THR A 6 2.69 10.90 6.25
N LEU A 7 2.79 9.64 6.70
CA LEU A 7 3.61 9.28 7.85
C LEU A 7 5.10 9.39 7.45
N TYR A 8 5.47 8.74 6.35
CA TYR A 8 6.73 8.86 5.65
C TYR A 8 6.60 8.23 4.25
N TYR A 9 7.64 8.39 3.41
CA TYR A 9 7.77 7.72 2.12
C TYR A 9 9.20 7.23 1.96
N GLY A 10 9.38 6.19 1.16
CA GLY A 10 10.68 5.64 0.82
C GLY A 10 10.67 5.13 -0.61
N ASP A 11 11.87 5.01 -1.18
CA ASP A 11 12.03 4.49 -2.53
C ASP A 11 12.02 2.95 -2.52
N VAL A 12 11.24 2.36 -3.41
CA VAL A 12 11.20 0.91 -3.63
C VAL A 12 11.55 0.62 -5.09
N SER A 13 12.30 -0.46 -5.31
CA SER A 13 12.67 -0.91 -6.65
C SER A 13 11.80 -2.08 -7.10
N VAL A 14 11.53 -2.14 -8.40
CA VAL A 14 10.87 -3.30 -9.02
C VAL A 14 11.93 -4.38 -9.24
N GLY A 15 11.81 -5.48 -8.51
CA GLY A 15 12.73 -6.61 -8.60
C GLY A 15 12.55 -7.45 -9.87
N VAL A 16 13.42 -8.45 -10.03
CA VAL A 16 13.31 -9.44 -11.10
C VAL A 16 11.97 -10.17 -11.00
N GLY A 17 11.22 -10.19 -12.10
CA GLY A 17 9.86 -10.73 -12.15
C GLY A 17 8.75 -9.72 -11.82
N GLY A 18 9.06 -8.43 -11.76
CA GLY A 18 8.05 -7.37 -11.69
C GLY A 18 7.43 -7.14 -10.31
N ARG A 19 8.05 -7.67 -9.25
CA ARG A 19 7.55 -7.56 -7.87
C ARG A 19 8.06 -6.28 -7.21
N ILE A 20 7.19 -5.61 -6.46
CA ILE A 20 7.56 -4.51 -5.58
C ILE A 20 7.67 -5.07 -4.16
N THR A 21 8.79 -4.79 -3.48
CA THR A 21 8.98 -5.17 -2.09
C THR A 21 8.56 -4.02 -1.18
N ILE A 22 7.65 -4.29 -0.23
CA ILE A 22 7.33 -3.35 0.84
C ILE A 22 8.39 -3.52 1.95
N PRO A 23 9.13 -2.46 2.32
CA PRO A 23 10.12 -2.51 3.41
C PRO A 23 9.53 -3.02 4.73
N GLN A 24 10.35 -3.67 5.54
CA GLN A 24 9.92 -4.26 6.82
C GLN A 24 9.22 -3.23 7.73
N GLU A 25 9.85 -2.09 7.93
CA GLU A 25 9.32 -0.99 8.76
C GLU A 25 7.92 -0.53 8.31
N MET A 26 7.68 -0.45 6.99
CA MET A 26 6.38 -0.07 6.44
C MET A 26 5.34 -1.16 6.68
N ARG A 27 5.71 -2.44 6.57
CA ARG A 27 4.80 -3.54 6.89
C ARG A 27 4.41 -3.54 8.36
N ASP A 28 5.37 -3.33 9.24
CA ASP A 28 5.14 -3.28 10.68
C ASP A 28 4.18 -2.13 11.05
N ASP A 29 4.39 -0.94 10.48
CA ASP A 29 3.54 0.24 10.71
C ASP A 29 2.13 0.10 10.12
N MET A 30 2.02 -0.56 8.96
CA MET A 30 0.72 -0.87 8.33
C MET A 30 0.02 -2.06 9.00
N GLY A 31 0.73 -2.77 9.89
CA GLY A 31 0.29 -4.03 10.49
C GLY A 31 -0.08 -5.04 9.43
N ILE A 32 0.81 -5.31 8.45
CA ILE A 32 0.62 -6.29 7.39
C ILE A 32 1.56 -7.47 7.61
N ASP A 33 1.00 -8.68 7.58
CA ASP A 33 1.70 -9.93 7.84
C ASP A 33 1.80 -10.82 6.60
N GLU A 34 2.62 -11.87 6.68
CA GLU A 34 2.66 -12.90 5.64
C GLU A 34 1.29 -13.58 5.48
N GLY A 35 0.82 -13.70 4.24
CA GLY A 35 -0.48 -14.30 3.92
C GLY A 35 -1.64 -13.30 3.87
N ASP A 36 -1.42 -12.05 4.26
CA ASP A 36 -2.44 -11.01 4.13
C ASP A 36 -2.78 -10.72 2.67
N THR A 37 -4.06 -10.46 2.44
CA THR A 37 -4.55 -9.89 1.19
C THR A 37 -4.66 -8.38 1.33
N LEU A 38 -4.11 -7.65 0.37
CA LEU A 38 -4.14 -6.18 0.36
C LEU A 38 -5.06 -5.68 -0.75
N THR A 39 -5.84 -4.65 -0.43
CA THR A 39 -6.59 -3.90 -1.44
C THR A 39 -5.72 -2.75 -1.94
N VAL A 40 -5.72 -2.57 -3.27
CA VAL A 40 -4.91 -1.56 -3.95
C VAL A 40 -5.83 -0.66 -4.76
N ARG A 41 -5.65 0.66 -4.61
CA ARG A 41 -6.31 1.68 -5.44
C ARG A 41 -5.27 2.56 -6.10
N VAL A 42 -5.44 2.81 -7.40
CA VAL A 42 -4.64 3.79 -8.14
C VAL A 42 -5.45 5.07 -8.26
N GLU A 43 -4.84 6.17 -7.83
CA GLU A 43 -5.45 7.49 -7.87
C GLU A 43 -4.59 8.42 -8.70
N GLU A 44 -5.23 9.38 -9.37
CA GLU A 44 -4.54 10.49 -10.02
C GLU A 44 -4.49 11.67 -9.04
N ASN A 45 -3.29 12.21 -8.83
CA ASN A 45 -3.09 13.39 -8.03
C ASN A 45 -3.35 14.66 -8.87
N PRO A 46 -3.57 15.83 -8.26
CA PRO A 46 -3.87 17.06 -8.98
C PRO A 46 -2.80 17.53 -9.98
N ASN A 47 -1.58 16.99 -9.88
CA ASN A 47 -0.46 17.32 -10.75
C ASN A 47 -0.30 16.31 -11.91
N GLY A 48 -1.27 15.40 -12.10
CA GLY A 48 -1.25 14.36 -13.13
C GLY A 48 -0.36 13.15 -12.79
N GLY A 49 0.25 13.14 -11.60
CA GLY A 49 0.97 11.98 -11.09
C GLY A 49 0.01 10.89 -10.63
N ARG A 50 0.39 9.62 -10.77
CA ARG A 50 -0.39 8.50 -10.24
C ARG A 50 0.20 8.05 -8.92
N GLN A 51 -0.67 7.81 -7.94
CA GLN A 51 -0.30 7.25 -6.65
C GLN A 51 -1.02 5.94 -6.42
N MET A 52 -0.35 5.02 -5.74
CA MET A 52 -0.93 3.76 -5.29
C MET A 52 -1.23 3.88 -3.81
N VAL A 53 -2.47 3.59 -3.43
CA VAL A 53 -2.92 3.51 -2.05
C VAL A 53 -3.18 2.05 -1.73
N VAL A 54 -2.60 1.56 -0.64
CA VAL A 54 -2.66 0.15 -0.25
C VAL A 54 -3.10 0.04 1.20
N TRP A 55 -4.00 -0.90 1.50
CA TRP A 55 -4.44 -1.22 2.85
C TRP A 55 -4.80 -2.70 2.96
N ARG A 56 -4.83 -3.23 4.19
CA ARG A 56 -5.30 -4.61 4.44
C ARG A 56 -6.73 -4.75 3.93
N ALA A 57 -6.99 -5.78 3.13
CA ALA A 57 -8.33 -6.06 2.66
C ALA A 57 -9.25 -6.34 3.87
N GLU A 58 -10.47 -5.81 3.83
CA GLU A 58 -11.49 -6.25 4.78
C GLU A 58 -11.74 -7.73 4.49
N GLN A 59 -11.60 -8.59 5.51
CA GLN A 59 -12.04 -9.97 5.41
C GLN A 59 -13.54 -9.91 5.13
N GLN A 60 -13.96 -10.26 3.91
CA GLN A 60 -15.35 -10.59 3.67
C GLN A 60 -15.61 -11.84 4.52
N SER A 61 -16.23 -11.65 5.68
CA SER A 61 -16.85 -12.77 6.40
C SER A 61 -17.76 -13.45 5.39
N GLU A 62 -17.39 -14.66 4.99
CA GLU A 62 -18.30 -15.52 4.23
C GLU A 62 -19.53 -15.74 5.12
N GLU A 63 -20.69 -15.19 4.72
CA GLU A 63 -22.00 -15.54 5.30
C GLU A 63 -22.35 -16.99 5.02
#